data_AF-A0A5P9HGR2-F1
#
_entry.id   AF-A0A5P9HGR2-F1
#
_cell.length_a   1.000
_cell.length_b   1.000
_cell.length_c   1.000
_cell.angle_alpha   90.00
_cell.angle_beta   90.00
_cell.angle_gamma   90.00
#
_symmetry.space_group_name_H-M   'P 1'
#
loop_
_entity.id
_entity.type
_entity.pdbx_description
1 polymer ?
#
loop_
_entity_poly.entity_id
_entity_poly.type
_entity_poly.pdbx_seq_one_letter_code
_entity_poly.pdbx_strand_id
1 'polypeptide(L)' 'MQVKTSPECPKCGSRVKRLPPGRQDQYHVYCDDCGHDFGRYDYLQAQFRHLLDDVEAHLKENEESDDKAS' A
#
# COMPACT_ATOMS: atom_id res chain seq x y z
N MET A 1 1.52 -15.09 -3.78
CA MET A 1 0.35 -14.29 -3.36
C MET A 1 0.25 -13.11 -4.31
N GLN A 2 -0.81 -13.03 -5.12
CA GLN A 2 -1.05 -11.88 -6.02
C GLN A 2 -2.06 -10.95 -5.34
N VAL A 3 -1.69 -9.69 -5.13
CA VAL A 3 -2.53 -8.71 -4.43
C VAL A 3 -2.84 -7.58 -5.40
N LYS A 4 -4.14 -7.25 -5.56
CA LYS A 4 -4.56 -6.09 -6.33
C LYS A 4 -4.23 -4.84 -5.52
N THR A 5 -3.26 -4.07 -5.97
CA THR A 5 -2.76 -2.89 -5.26
C THR A 5 -2.83 -1.68 -6.16
N SER A 6 -3.34 -0.55 -5.67
CA SER A 6 -3.11 0.77 -6.27
C SER A 6 -1.71 1.27 -5.87
N PRO A 7 -1.03 2.12 -6.67
CA PRO A 7 -1.44 2.62 -7.99
C PRO A 7 -1.34 1.56 -9.10
N GLU A 8 -2.06 1.76 -10.21
CA GLU A 8 -1.97 0.92 -11.41
C GLU A 8 -0.58 0.99 -12.05
N CYS A 9 -0.18 -0.05 -12.78
CA CYS A 9 1.04 0.00 -13.55
C CYS A 9 0.94 1.06 -14.66
N PRO A 10 1.84 2.06 -14.71
CA PRO A 10 1.78 3.13 -15.71
C PRO A 10 2.04 2.63 -17.14
N LYS A 11 2.60 1.43 -17.30
CA LYS A 11 2.89 0.84 -18.63
C LYS A 11 1.74 0.01 -19.21
N CYS A 12 1.03 -0.76 -18.38
CA CYS A 12 0.03 -1.71 -18.86
C CYS A 12 -1.34 -1.62 -18.14
N GLY A 13 -1.49 -0.72 -17.17
CA GLY A 13 -2.72 -0.58 -16.37
C GLY A 13 -2.96 -1.70 -15.36
N SER A 14 -2.08 -2.71 -15.29
CA SER A 14 -2.27 -3.83 -14.38
C SER A 14 -2.22 -3.41 -12.91
N ARG A 15 -3.13 -3.98 -12.11
CA ARG A 15 -3.15 -3.85 -10.65
C ARG A 15 -2.41 -4.98 -9.94
N VAL A 16 -1.85 -5.93 -10.69
CA VAL A 16 -1.17 -7.10 -10.14
C VAL A 16 0.32 -6.81 -10.05
N LYS A 17 0.82 -6.82 -8.82
CA LYS A 17 2.25 -6.65 -8.53
C LYS A 17 2.83 -7.95 -8.00
N ARG A 18 4.04 -8.25 -8.46
CA ARG A 18 4.87 -9.32 -7.93
C ARG A 18 5.67 -8.77 -6.76
N LEU A 19 5.25 -9.16 -5.56
CA LEU A 19 5.97 -8.87 -4.33
C LEU A 19 7.11 -9.88 -4.15
N PRO A 20 8.21 -9.47 -3.52
CA PRO A 20 9.34 -10.35 -3.32
C PRO A 20 9.06 -11.52 -2.37
N PRO A 21 9.80 -12.64 -2.49
CA PRO A 21 9.58 -13.86 -1.71
C PRO A 21 9.97 -13.76 -0.22
N GLY A 22 10.01 -12.56 0.35
CA GLY A 22 10.28 -12.29 1.77
C GLY A 22 10.00 -10.84 2.13
N ARG A 23 9.86 -10.54 3.43
CA ARG A 23 9.74 -9.15 3.94
C ARG A 23 11.12 -8.52 4.13
N GLN A 24 11.90 -8.44 3.05
CA GLN A 24 13.21 -7.80 3.10
C GLN A 24 13.20 -6.51 2.27
N ASP A 25 13.75 -5.49 2.91
CA ASP A 25 14.01 -4.10 2.55
C ASP A 25 14.90 -3.91 1.30
N GLN A 26 15.45 -4.99 0.73
CA GLN A 26 16.32 -4.94 -0.45
C GLN A 26 15.64 -5.34 -1.77
N TYR A 27 14.37 -5.74 -1.73
CA TYR A 27 13.73 -6.28 -2.93
C TYR A 27 12.84 -5.26 -3.65
N HIS A 28 12.96 -5.26 -4.98
CA HIS A 28 12.15 -4.46 -5.88
C HIS A 28 10.77 -5.09 -6.11
N VAL A 29 9.78 -4.23 -6.34
CA VAL A 29 8.42 -4.62 -6.70
C VAL A 29 8.25 -4.46 -8.20
N TYR A 30 7.80 -5.51 -8.86
CA TYR A 30 7.60 -5.51 -10.30
C TYR A 30 6.11 -5.66 -10.65
N CYS A 31 5.69 -5.11 -11.79
CA CYS A 31 4.42 -5.47 -12.39
C CYS A 31 4.48 -6.93 -12.85
N ASP A 32 3.47 -7.73 -12.50
CA ASP A 32 3.45 -9.15 -12.86
C ASP A 32 3.26 -9.36 -14.37
N ASP A 33 2.56 -8.42 -15.03
CA ASP A 33 2.18 -8.54 -16.44
C ASP A 33 3.23 -7.99 -17.42
N CYS A 34 3.86 -6.85 -17.10
CA CYS A 34 4.81 -6.19 -18.02
C CYS A 34 6.23 -6.04 -17.47
N GLY A 35 6.49 -6.46 -16.21
CA GLY A 35 7.81 -6.35 -15.59
C GLY A 35 8.25 -4.92 -15.24
N HIS A 36 7.34 -3.94 -15.27
CA HIS A 36 7.67 -2.59 -14.84
C HIS A 36 8.16 -2.56 -13.38
N ASP A 37 9.32 -1.97 -13.16
CA ASP A 37 9.93 -1.80 -11.84
C ASP A 37 9.31 -0.60 -11.12
N PHE A 38 8.65 -0.85 -10.00
CA PHE A 38 8.11 0.17 -9.09
C PHE A 38 9.15 0.64 -8.06
N GLY A 39 10.35 0.10 -8.08
CA GLY A 39 11.41 0.34 -7.11
C GLY A 39 11.30 -0.56 -5.88
N ARG A 40 12.05 -0.21 -4.84
CA ARG A 40 12.13 -1.02 -3.62
C ARG A 40 10.82 -1.03 -2.83
N TYR A 41 10.57 -2.16 -2.18
CA TYR A 41 9.35 -2.37 -1.40
C TYR A 41 9.22 -1.44 -0.19
N ASP A 42 10.32 -1.05 0.45
CA ASP A 42 10.36 -0.08 1.56
C ASP A 42 9.83 1.30 1.13
N TYR A 43 10.29 1.76 -0.03
CA TYR A 43 9.88 3.04 -0.62
C TYR A 43 8.40 3.00 -1.03
N LEU A 44 7.97 1.89 -1.63
CA LEU A 44 6.56 1.70 -1.95
C LEU A 44 5.69 1.72 -0.68
N GLN A 45 6.08 1.01 0.38
CA GLN A 45 5.36 1.04 1.66
C GLN A 45 5.28 2.43 2.28
N ALA A 46 6.35 3.21 2.22
CA ALA A 46 6.38 4.56 2.77
C ALA A 46 5.29 5.45 2.17
N GLN A 47 4.93 5.26 0.89
CA GLN A 47 3.86 6.00 0.23
C GLN A 47 2.47 5.69 0.80
N PHE A 48 2.27 4.52 1.40
CA PHE A 48 1.00 4.14 2.03
C PHE A 48 0.96 4.45 3.53
N ARG A 49 2.07 4.89 4.14
CA ARG A 49 2.11 5.15 5.59
C ARG A 49 1.15 6.27 5.99
N HIS A 50 1.07 7.32 5.18
CA HIS A 50 0.12 8.41 5.40
C HIS A 50 -1.34 7.95 5.36
N LEU A 51 -1.68 6.95 4.52
CA LEU A 51 -3.03 6.40 4.49
C LEU A 51 -3.37 5.62 5.77
N LEU A 52 -2.39 5.01 6.42
CA LEU A 52 -2.59 4.36 7.72
C LEU A 52 -2.77 5.41 8.82
N ASP A 53 -1.96 6.48 8.78
CA ASP A 53 -2.08 7.61 9.71
C ASP A 53 -3.47 8.27 9.60
N ASP A 54 -3.97 8.48 8.37
CA ASP A 54 -5.31 9.03 8.11
C ASP A 54 -6.44 8.10 8.61
N VAL A 55 -6.29 6.79 8.42
CA VAL A 55 -7.25 5.79 8.93
C VAL A 55 -7.27 5.77 10.46
N GLU A 56 -6.10 5.85 11.11
CA GLU A 56 -6.00 5.88 12.57
C GLU A 56 -6.58 7.18 13.15
N ALA A 57 -6.34 8.31 12.49
CA ALA A 57 -6.94 9.59 12.86
C ALA A 57 -8.48 9.54 12.79
N HIS A 58 -9.03 9.02 11.69
CA HIS A 58 -10.47 8.86 11.55
C HIS A 58 -11.08 7.90 12.56
N LEU A 59 -10.39 6.82 12.93
CA LEU A 59 -10.87 5.91 13.98
C LEU A 59 -10.97 6.62 15.34
N LYS A 60 -9.94 7.42 15.71
CA LYS A 60 -9.96 8.21 16.95
C LYS A 60 -11.08 9.25 16.97
N GLU A 61 -11.32 9.93 15.85
CA GLU A 61 -12.44 10.89 15.72
C GLU A 61 -13.82 10.22 15.93
N ASN A 62 -13.98 8.97 15.47
CA ASN A 62 -15.20 8.21 15.68
C ASN A 62 -15.34 7.71 17.14
N GLU A 63 -14.25 7.35 17.81
CA GLU A 63 -14.27 7.00 19.24
C GLU A 63 -14.62 8.21 20.12
N GLU A 64 -14.07 9.40 19.84
CA GLU A 64 -14.35 10.63 20.62
C GLU A 64 -15.78 11.17 20.41
N SER A 65 -16.45 10.79 19.32
CA SER A 65 -17.83 11.20 19.04
C SER A 65 -18.88 10.30 19.69
N ASP A 66 -18.54 9.05 20.03
CA ASP A 66 -19.41 8.13 20.78
C ASP A 66 -19.44 8.49 22.30
N ASP A 67 -18.32 8.95 22.87
CA ASP A 67 -18.22 9.35 24.30
C ASP A 67 -18.93 10.68 24.65
N LYS A 68 -19.39 11.46 23.65
CA LYS A 68 -20.20 12.67 23.89
C LYS A 68 -21.71 12.45 23.82
N ALA A 69 -22.15 11.23 23.54
CA ALA A 69 -23.57 10.89 23.44
C ALA A 69 -24.12 10.18 24.70
N SER A 70 -23.32 10.02 25.77
CA SER A 70 -23.71 9.30 26.99
C SER A 70 -23.85 10.15 28.25
#